data_AF-A0A1E5FRR7-F1
#
_entry.id   AF-A0A1E5FRR7-F1
#
_cell.length_a   1.000
_cell.length_b   1.000
_cell.length_c   1.000
_cell.angle_alpha   90.00
_cell.angle_beta   90.00
_cell.angle_gamma   90.00
#
_symmetry.space_group_name_H-M   'P 1'
#
loop_
_entity.id
_entity.type
_entity.pdbx_description
1 polymer ?
#
loop_
_entity_poly.entity_id
_entity_poly.type
_entity_poly.pdbx_seq_one_letter_code
_entity_poly.pdbx_strand_id
1 'polypeptide(L)'
;MNHNSPIALAVKLEECRQTTIDDLVINLCIEAEFLTNQDIKKNSGRYQWIVKLTEHCKDAMALEDVIEGEVSEPLNSSNWDSIMASKKKQADEIVEIIAKKVMLAIPPYRA
;
A
#
# COMPACT_ATOMS: atom_id res chain seq x y z
N MET A 1 -29.03 0.62 -8.75
CA MET A 1 -28.14 0.74 -9.94
C MET A 1 -27.60 -0.65 -10.22
N ASN A 2 -27.70 -1.15 -11.46
CA ASN A 2 -27.26 -2.51 -11.79
C ASN A 2 -25.75 -2.63 -11.55
N HIS A 3 -25.35 -3.42 -10.55
CA HIS A 3 -23.95 -3.70 -10.24
C HIS A 3 -23.22 -4.51 -11.32
N ASN A 4 -23.92 -4.88 -12.41
CA ASN A 4 -23.43 -5.73 -13.51
C ASN A 4 -23.44 -5.01 -14.88
N SER A 5 -23.20 -3.69 -14.93
CA SER A 5 -22.92 -3.04 -16.22
C SER A 5 -21.50 -3.39 -16.68
N PRO A 6 -21.28 -3.87 -17.92
CA PRO A 6 -19.94 -4.14 -18.45
C PRO A 6 -18.99 -2.95 -18.33
N ILE A 7 -19.51 -1.73 -18.44
CA ILE A 7 -18.74 -0.49 -18.28
C ILE A 7 -18.26 -0.34 -16.83
N ALA A 8 -19.12 -0.58 -15.84
CA ALA A 8 -18.75 -0.47 -14.42
C ALA A 8 -17.69 -1.51 -14.03
N LEU A 9 -17.78 -2.73 -14.59
CA LEU A 9 -16.77 -3.76 -14.39
C LEU A 9 -15.43 -3.39 -15.04
N ALA A 10 -15.44 -2.82 -16.24
CA ALA A 10 -14.23 -2.35 -16.90
C ALA A 10 -13.53 -1.24 -16.10
N VAL A 11 -14.29 -0.29 -15.55
CA VAL A 11 -13.76 0.76 -14.67
C VAL A 11 -13.08 0.17 -13.42
N LYS A 12 -13.74 -0.76 -12.73
CA LYS A 12 -13.19 -1.44 -11.54
C LYS A 12 -11.91 -2.23 -11.83
N LEU A 13 -11.86 -2.92 -12.96
CA LEU A 13 -10.67 -3.63 -13.40
C LEU A 13 -9.51 -2.68 -13.67
N GLU A 14 -9.80 -1.54 -14.31
CA GLU A 14 -8.78 -0.53 -14.57
C GLU A 14 -8.30 0.14 -13.28
N GLU A 15 -9.21 0.49 -12.37
CA GLU A 15 -8.86 0.98 -11.03
C GLU A 15 -7.96 -0.02 -10.27
N CYS A 16 -8.33 -1.30 -10.26
CA CYS A 16 -7.53 -2.36 -9.65
C CYS A 16 -6.15 -2.52 -10.31
N ARG A 17 -6.06 -2.32 -11.62
CA ARG A 17 -4.80 -2.40 -12.36
C ARG A 17 -3.88 -1.22 -12.04
N GLN A 18 -4.42 0.00 -12.03
CA GLN A 18 -3.66 1.23 -11.83
C GLN A 18 -3.25 1.43 -10.37
N THR A 19 -4.07 1.01 -9.41
CA THR A 19 -3.78 1.18 -7.99
C THR A 19 -2.60 0.33 -7.58
N THR A 20 -1.52 0.96 -7.13
CA THR A 20 -0.35 0.27 -6.57
C THR A 20 -0.41 0.23 -5.05
N ILE A 21 0.34 -0.70 -4.44
CA ILE A 21 0.52 -0.73 -2.98
C ILE A 21 1.20 0.56 -2.52
N ASP A 22 2.14 1.10 -3.30
CA ASP A 22 2.86 2.33 -2.98
C ASP A 22 1.89 3.52 -2.88
N ASP A 23 0.97 3.64 -3.85
CA ASP A 23 -0.07 4.69 -3.83
C ASP A 23 -0.96 4.56 -2.59
N LEU A 24 -1.37 3.34 -2.24
CA LEU A 24 -2.19 3.08 -1.06
C LEU A 24 -1.47 3.46 0.23
N VAL A 25 -0.21 3.06 0.40
CA VAL A 25 0.60 3.40 1.59
C VAL A 25 0.80 4.91 1.70
N ILE A 26 1.10 5.60 0.58
CA ILE A 26 1.26 7.06 0.57
C ILE A 26 -0.06 7.73 0.97
N ASN A 27 -1.19 7.30 0.41
CA ASN A 27 -2.50 7.86 0.73
C ASN A 27 -2.85 7.65 2.21
N LEU A 28 -2.66 6.45 2.75
CA LEU A 28 -2.86 6.17 4.18
C LEU A 28 -1.97 7.05 5.07
N CYS A 29 -0.72 7.29 4.68
CA CYS A 29 0.18 8.20 5.40
C CYS A 29 -0.26 9.67 5.33
N ILE A 30 -0.93 10.09 4.24
CA ILE A 30 -1.53 11.42 4.14
C ILE A 30 -2.78 11.51 5.02
N GLU A 31 -3.65 10.50 4.98
CA GLU A 31 -4.86 10.42 5.80
C GLU A 31 -4.54 10.44 7.30
N ALA A 32 -3.43 9.81 7.70
CA ALA A 32 -2.91 9.85 9.07
C ALA A 32 -2.15 11.16 9.41
N GLU A 33 -2.13 12.15 8.51
CA GLU A 33 -1.42 13.43 8.62
C GLU A 33 0.11 13.30 8.83
N PHE A 34 0.67 12.10 8.60
CA PHE A 34 2.11 11.88 8.69
C PHE A 34 2.83 12.43 7.45
N LEU A 35 2.20 12.39 6.28
CA LEU A 35 2.65 13.06 5.06
C LEU A 35 1.68 14.16 4.63
N THR A 36 2.21 15.15 3.91
CA THR A 36 1.41 16.13 3.18
C THR A 36 1.68 16.05 1.68
N ASN A 37 0.78 16.58 0.87
CA ASN A 37 1.01 16.75 -0.57
C ASN A 37 2.26 17.59 -0.89
N GLN A 38 2.67 18.48 0.02
CA GLN A 38 3.88 19.27 -0.16
C GLN A 38 5.15 18.42 0.05
N ASP A 39 5.12 17.48 0.98
CA ASP A 39 6.22 16.54 1.22
C ASP A 39 6.52 15.70 -0.03
N ILE A 40 5.47 15.28 -0.74
CA ILE A 40 5.59 14.56 -2.01
C ILE A 40 6.17 15.47 -3.09
N LYS A 41 5.58 16.66 -3.29
CA LYS A 41 6.03 17.63 -4.30
C LYS A 41 7.49 18.05 -4.13
N LYS A 42 7.96 18.16 -2.89
CA LYS A 42 9.34 18.53 -2.56
C LYS A 42 10.28 17.34 -2.44
N ASN A 43 9.78 16.12 -2.61
CA ASN A 43 10.52 14.89 -2.36
C ASN A 43 11.24 14.92 -1.00
N SER A 44 10.49 15.25 0.06
CA SER A 44 11.03 15.44 1.40
C SER A 44 11.72 14.19 1.93
N GLY A 45 12.61 14.35 2.91
CA GLY A 45 13.26 13.21 3.56
C GLY A 45 12.27 12.22 4.19
N ARG A 46 11.14 12.71 4.72
CA ARG A 46 10.08 11.85 5.28
C ARG A 46 9.39 11.03 4.19
N TYR A 47 9.10 11.65 3.05
CA TYR A 47 8.52 10.97 1.89
C TYR A 47 9.48 9.92 1.33
N GLN A 48 10.75 10.26 1.12
CA GLN A 48 11.77 9.32 0.66
C GLN A 48 11.94 8.14 1.63
N TRP A 49 11.89 8.41 2.94
CA TRP A 49 11.98 7.38 3.95
C TRP A 49 10.79 6.41 3.89
N ILE A 50 9.56 6.91 3.71
CA ILE A 50 8.39 6.05 3.49
C ILE A 50 8.55 5.22 2.22
N VAL A 51 8.87 5.85 1.08
CA VAL A 51 9.04 5.12 -0.20
C VAL A 51 10.05 3.98 -0.05
N LYS A 52 11.20 4.25 0.59
CA LYS A 52 12.24 3.24 0.77
C LYS A 52 11.83 2.14 1.73
N LEU A 53 11.13 2.46 2.81
CA LEU A 53 10.65 1.47 3.76
C LEU A 53 9.55 0.58 3.13
N THR A 54 8.65 1.17 2.35
CA THR A 54 7.63 0.45 1.57
C THR A 54 8.28 -0.52 0.58
N GLU A 55 9.31 -0.10 -0.14
CA GLU A 55 10.09 -0.97 -1.04
C GLU A 55 10.65 -2.19 -0.29
N HIS A 56 11.30 -1.96 0.86
CA HIS A 56 11.84 -3.06 1.67
C HIS A 56 10.78 -4.01 2.22
N CYS A 57 9.63 -3.51 2.63
CA CYS A 57 8.53 -4.36 3.07
C CYS A 57 7.95 -5.20 1.92
N LYS A 58 7.79 -4.61 0.73
CA LYS A 58 7.33 -5.34 -0.45
C LYS A 58 8.31 -6.43 -0.87
N ASP A 59 9.61 -6.15 -0.83
CA ASP A 59 10.64 -7.15 -1.10
C ASP A 59 10.58 -8.31 -0.11
N ALA A 60 10.35 -8.02 1.18
CA ALA A 60 10.20 -9.04 2.21
C ALA A 60 8.94 -9.89 2.00
N MET A 61 7.79 -9.26 1.74
CA MET A 61 6.54 -9.96 1.43
C MET A 61 6.67 -10.85 0.19
N ALA A 62 7.30 -10.35 -0.87
CA ALA A 62 7.53 -11.14 -2.08
C ALA A 62 8.42 -12.38 -1.83
N LEU A 63 9.37 -12.30 -0.89
CA LEU A 63 10.15 -13.46 -0.47
C LEU A 63 9.32 -14.47 0.32
N GLU A 64 8.38 -14.00 1.16
CA GLU A 64 7.44 -14.86 1.90
C GLU A 64 6.52 -15.61 0.93
N ASP A 65 5.93 -14.90 -0.05
CA ASP A 65 5.06 -15.50 -1.08
C ASP A 65 5.78 -16.63 -1.85
N VAL A 66 7.06 -16.42 -2.20
CA VAL A 66 7.89 -17.42 -2.89
C VAL A 66 8.14 -18.66 -2.03
N ILE A 67 8.34 -18.49 -0.72
CA ILE A 67 8.55 -19.59 0.23
C ILE A 67 7.26 -20.40 0.41
N GLU A 68 6.12 -19.72 0.49
CA GLU A 68 4.81 -20.33 0.68
C GLU A 68 4.24 -20.95 -0.61
N GLY A 69 4.87 -20.66 -1.74
CA GLY A 69 4.48 -21.20 -3.05
C GLY A 69 3.23 -20.51 -3.61
N GLU A 70 2.93 -19.29 -3.20
CA GLU A 70 1.81 -18.52 -3.73
C GLU A 70 2.09 -18.12 -5.19
N VAL A 71 1.11 -18.38 -6.07
CA VAL A 71 1.18 -18.00 -7.48
C VAL A 71 0.29 -16.78 -7.68
N SER A 72 0.89 -15.67 -8.11
CA SER A 72 0.13 -14.46 -8.42
C SER A 72 -0.78 -14.69 -9.63
N GLU A 73 -2.09 -14.74 -9.39
CA GLU A 73 -3.06 -14.93 -10.45
C GLU A 73 -3.20 -13.68 -11.33
N PRO A 74 -3.33 -13.82 -12.66
CA PRO A 74 -3.62 -12.69 -13.52
C PRO A 74 -4.99 -12.08 -13.21
N LEU A 75 -5.03 -10.75 -13.18
CA LEU A 75 -6.25 -9.96 -12.93
C LEU A 75 -7.34 -10.26 -13.97
N ASN A 76 -8.53 -10.61 -13.49
CA ASN A 76 -9.71 -10.89 -14.30
C ASN A 76 -11.00 -10.46 -13.57
N SER A 77 -12.13 -10.58 -14.25
CA SER A 77 -13.44 -10.15 -13.75
C SER A 77 -13.92 -10.90 -12.50
N SER A 78 -13.39 -12.09 -12.22
CA SER A 78 -13.77 -12.88 -11.04
C SER A 78 -12.86 -12.66 -9.82
N ASN A 79 -11.63 -12.19 -10.00
CA ASN A 79 -10.66 -12.07 -8.90
C ASN A 79 -10.24 -10.63 -8.56
N TRP A 80 -10.71 -9.61 -9.31
CA TRP A 80 -10.32 -8.21 -9.09
C TRP A 80 -10.60 -7.71 -7.68
N ASP A 81 -11.74 -8.07 -7.09
CA ASP A 81 -12.11 -7.70 -5.72
C ASP A 81 -11.10 -8.27 -4.71
N SER A 82 -10.71 -9.53 -4.89
CA SER A 82 -9.74 -10.22 -4.04
C SER A 82 -8.34 -9.61 -4.17
N ILE A 83 -7.90 -9.34 -5.41
CA ILE A 83 -6.60 -8.70 -5.67
C ILE A 83 -6.55 -7.30 -5.05
N MET A 84 -7.61 -6.50 -5.20
CA MET A 84 -7.68 -5.18 -4.58
C MET A 84 -7.67 -5.26 -3.05
N ALA A 85 -8.40 -6.22 -2.46
CA ALA A 85 -8.39 -6.46 -1.02
C ALA A 85 -7.00 -6.87 -0.52
N SER A 86 -6.29 -7.72 -1.27
CA SER A 86 -4.91 -8.11 -0.96
C SER A 86 -3.96 -6.90 -0.99
N LYS A 87 -4.03 -6.06 -2.03
CA LYS A 87 -3.25 -4.81 -2.11
C LYS A 87 -3.48 -3.90 -0.90
N LYS A 88 -4.74 -3.74 -0.48
CA LYS A 88 -5.10 -2.94 0.70
C LYS A 88 -4.55 -3.55 1.98
N LYS A 89 -4.69 -4.86 2.17
CA LYS A 89 -4.14 -5.57 3.33
C LYS A 89 -2.62 -5.39 3.42
N GLN A 90 -1.89 -5.57 2.32
CA GLN A 90 -0.44 -5.35 2.28
C GLN A 90 -0.09 -3.90 2.61
N ALA A 91 -0.85 -2.92 2.09
CA ALA A 91 -0.63 -1.51 2.43
C ALA A 91 -0.84 -1.24 3.94
N ASP A 92 -1.88 -1.81 4.55
CA ASP A 92 -2.14 -1.68 5.99
C ASP A 92 -1.00 -2.27 6.84
N GLU A 93 -0.50 -3.46 6.47
CA GLU A 93 0.63 -4.11 7.14
C GLU A 93 1.91 -3.26 7.06
N ILE A 94 2.18 -2.64 5.90
CA ILE A 94 3.31 -1.72 5.72
C ILE A 94 3.15 -0.48 6.61
N VAL A 95 1.96 0.10 6.66
CA VAL A 95 1.68 1.28 7.51
C VAL A 95 1.83 0.95 8.99
N GLU A 96 1.45 -0.25 9.42
CA GLU A 96 1.69 -0.71 10.80
C GLU A 96 3.20 -0.78 11.12
N ILE A 97 4.01 -1.28 10.18
CA ILE A 97 5.48 -1.29 10.32
C ILE A 97 6.03 0.14 10.41
N ILE A 98 5.57 1.04 9.54
CA ILE A 98 5.93 2.47 9.57
C ILE A 98 5.63 3.06 10.95
N ALA A 99 4.40 2.87 11.46
CA ALA A 99 3.99 3.38 12.76
C ALA A 99 4.87 2.85 13.89
N LYS A 100 5.17 1.54 13.90
CA LYS A 100 6.10 0.93 14.87
C LYS A 100 7.49 1.57 14.83
N LYS A 101 8.04 1.81 13.62
CA LYS A 101 9.36 2.44 13.47
C LYS A 101 9.36 3.90 13.92
N VAL A 102 8.28 4.64 13.65
CA VAL A 102 8.11 6.02 14.15
C VAL A 102 8.10 6.03 15.68
N MET A 103 7.31 5.16 16.31
CA MET A 103 7.23 5.07 17.77
C MET A 103 8.58 4.72 18.42
N LEU A 104 9.36 3.82 17.81
CA LEU A 104 10.71 3.46 18.27
C LEU A 104 11.72 4.60 18.14
N ALA A 105 11.50 5.55 17.22
CA ALA A 105 12.37 6.70 17.01
C ALA A 105 12.10 7.84 18.01
N ILE A 106 11.01 7.77 18.79
CA ILE A 106 10.70 8.76 19.81
C ILE A 106 11.72 8.59 20.96
N PRO A 107 12.49 9.64 21.31
CA PRO A 107 13.44 9.55 22.40
C PRO A 107 12.69 9.26 23.71
N PRO A 108 13.26 8.43 24.61
CA PRO A 108 12.64 8.17 25.90
C PRO A 108 12.45 9.49 26.66
N TYR A 109 11.29 9.66 27.28
CA TYR A 109 11.04 10.81 28.15
C TYR A 109 12.12 10.86 29.25
N ARG A 110 12.82 11.99 29.38
CA ARG A 110 13.75 12.20 30.49
C ARG A 110 12.93 12.31 31.77
N ALA A 111 13.06 11.33 32.65
CA ALA A 111 12.65 11.47 34.05
C ALA A 111 13.60 12.43 34.79
#